data_AF-A0A9P5YTX8-F1
#
_entry.id   AF-A0A9P5YTX8-F1
#
_cell.length_a   1.000
_cell.length_b   1.000
_cell.length_c   1.000
_cell.angle_alpha   90.00
_cell.angle_beta   90.00
_cell.angle_gamma   90.00
#
_symmetry.space_group_name_H-M   'P 1'
#
loop_
_entity.id
_entity.type
_entity.pdbx_description
1 polymer ?
#
loop_
_entity_poly.entity_id
_entity_poly.type
_entity_poly.pdbx_seq_one_letter_code
_entity_poly.pdbx_strand_id
1 'polypeptide(L)'
;MSELIKTTLNGDSTDLLMDKWLDHDRNIAHDTYHEWFKDVRERRHNDIANLAEKQVIAWNKGAFSPENVFCRTVDTGRLISLGRTWTTHVYHHHAIQERQLSMMRVVFTMLPELMLLRGMHDTGCDEIYIVVTDLRRKEMDDVTDYFKLVSRFGFGRRCKPSMEDRIQREHIRLSHELLRQHRTPCFPQIDLIVRAILYEKRPRFLVLFSRQTTSYSQIFFTDPSYVPDEEIFYDYPTGCPNPCCTDDCEMIRFPRRGNRSASVLQIKTPGKTKRIKSKFMCNWIDCDVSFGEVLTARNVDKNSDSSEASAELSSENTRNSGHLCSKCKLVRYCSVEHQRKDWDNHKRVCVKI
;
A
#
# COMPACT_ATOMS: atom_id res chain seq x y z
N MET A 1 -0.69 23.28 -23.39
CA MET A 1 -0.55 21.90 -22.88
C MET A 1 -1.94 21.44 -22.47
N SER A 2 -2.45 20.35 -23.03
CA SER A 2 -3.74 19.79 -22.57
C SER A 2 -3.56 19.14 -21.20
N GLU A 3 -4.54 19.26 -20.32
CA GLU A 3 -4.55 18.55 -19.04
C GLU A 3 -4.78 17.05 -19.26
N LEU A 4 -4.32 16.22 -18.32
CA LEU A 4 -4.66 14.80 -18.33
C LEU A 4 -6.13 14.62 -18.00
N ILE A 5 -6.77 13.66 -18.66
CA ILE A 5 -8.14 13.26 -18.37
C ILE A 5 -8.12 12.39 -17.11
N LYS A 6 -9.03 12.69 -16.18
CA LYS A 6 -9.29 11.87 -15.00
C LYS A 6 -10.51 10.98 -15.25
N THR A 7 -10.30 9.68 -15.33
CA THR A 7 -11.36 8.67 -15.29
C THR A 7 -11.47 8.11 -13.87
N THR A 8 -12.67 8.05 -13.31
CA THR A 8 -12.89 7.51 -11.96
C THR A 8 -13.69 6.21 -12.05
N LEU A 9 -13.17 5.16 -11.44
CA LEU A 9 -13.83 3.88 -11.25
C LEU A 9 -14.26 3.79 -9.79
N ASN A 10 -15.56 3.67 -9.55
CA ASN A 10 -16.15 3.62 -8.21
C ASN A 10 -16.07 2.21 -7.60
N GLY A 11 -16.63 2.03 -6.40
CA GLY A 11 -16.71 0.74 -5.71
C GLY A 11 -17.36 -0.36 -6.56
N ASP A 12 -18.49 -0.08 -7.21
CA ASP A 12 -19.18 -1.05 -8.07
C ASP A 12 -18.30 -1.53 -9.24
N SER A 13 -17.49 -0.62 -9.81
CA SER A 13 -16.53 -0.96 -10.86
C SER A 13 -15.46 -1.89 -10.33
N THR A 14 -14.99 -1.66 -9.10
CA THR A 14 -14.01 -2.50 -8.41
C THR A 14 -14.58 -3.88 -8.11
N ASP A 15 -15.82 -3.98 -7.60
CA ASP A 15 -16.51 -5.25 -7.36
C ASP A 15 -16.63 -6.06 -8.65
N LEU A 16 -17.08 -5.42 -9.74
CA LEU A 16 -17.17 -6.07 -11.06
C LEU A 16 -15.82 -6.62 -11.54
N LEU A 17 -14.71 -5.93 -11.25
CA LEU A 17 -13.37 -6.40 -11.60
C LEU A 17 -12.94 -7.58 -10.73
N MET A 18 -13.27 -7.57 -9.43
CA MET A 18 -13.02 -8.71 -8.53
C MET A 18 -13.79 -9.95 -8.98
N ASP A 19 -15.07 -9.81 -9.29
CA ASP A 19 -15.90 -10.92 -9.79
C ASP A 19 -15.32 -11.51 -11.08
N LYS A 20 -14.95 -10.65 -12.03
CA LYS A 20 -14.31 -11.08 -13.28
C LYS A 20 -12.98 -11.77 -13.06
N TRP A 21 -12.19 -11.33 -12.08
CA TRP A 21 -10.91 -11.96 -11.77
C TRP A 21 -11.13 -13.38 -11.22
N LEU A 22 -12.04 -13.53 -10.26
CA LEU A 22 -12.41 -14.84 -9.70
C LEU A 22 -13.01 -15.79 -10.76
N ASP A 23 -13.80 -15.28 -11.69
CA ASP A 23 -14.34 -16.07 -12.81
C ASP A 23 -13.26 -16.46 -13.82
N HIS A 24 -12.26 -15.60 -14.03
CA HIS A 24 -11.11 -15.90 -14.88
C HIS A 24 -10.25 -17.01 -14.26
N ASP A 25 -10.00 -16.94 -12.95
CA ASP A 25 -9.21 -17.92 -12.21
C ASP A 25 -9.88 -19.31 -12.19
N ARG A 26 -11.21 -19.37 -12.13
CA ARG A 26 -11.94 -20.65 -12.24
C ARG A 26 -11.77 -21.33 -13.60
N ASN A 27 -11.43 -20.57 -14.64
CA ASN A 27 -11.26 -21.06 -16.00
C ASN A 27 -9.80 -21.36 -16.36
N ILE A 28 -8.82 -20.78 -15.64
CA ILE A 28 -7.40 -21.05 -15.82
C ILE A 28 -6.93 -21.89 -14.63
N ALA A 29 -6.79 -23.20 -14.86
CA ALA A 29 -6.61 -24.23 -13.82
C ALA A 29 -5.42 -24.06 -12.86
N HIS A 30 -4.58 -23.02 -12.98
CA HIS A 30 -3.43 -22.75 -12.11
C HIS A 30 -3.09 -21.25 -12.12
N ASP A 31 -3.90 -20.41 -11.47
CA ASP A 31 -3.50 -19.02 -11.20
C ASP A 31 -2.40 -19.00 -10.13
N THR A 32 -1.28 -18.34 -10.45
CA THR A 32 -0.13 -18.23 -9.54
C THR A 32 -0.47 -17.46 -8.28
N TYR A 33 -1.45 -16.54 -8.32
CA TYR A 33 -1.94 -15.85 -7.13
C TYR A 33 -2.75 -16.76 -6.23
N HIS A 34 -3.64 -17.60 -6.78
CA HIS A 34 -4.38 -18.59 -6.01
C HIS A 34 -3.44 -19.53 -5.25
N GLU A 35 -2.45 -20.10 -5.94
CA GLU A 35 -1.47 -21.00 -5.31
C GLU A 35 -0.65 -20.25 -4.24
N TRP A 36 -0.24 -19.00 -4.49
CA TRP A 36 0.44 -18.21 -3.48
C TRP A 36 -0.42 -17.96 -2.23
N PHE A 37 -1.72 -17.62 -2.38
CA PHE A 37 -2.62 -17.46 -1.23
C PHE A 37 -2.83 -18.77 -0.47
N LYS A 38 -2.87 -19.89 -1.18
CA LYS A 38 -2.96 -21.22 -0.57
C LYS A 38 -1.69 -21.56 0.21
N ASP A 39 -0.52 -21.30 -0.34
CA ASP A 39 0.76 -21.46 0.35
C ASP A 39 0.82 -20.56 1.59
N VAL A 40 0.41 -19.29 1.48
CA VAL A 40 0.33 -18.36 2.62
C VAL A 40 -0.61 -18.88 3.71
N ARG A 41 -1.74 -19.48 3.34
CA ARG A 41 -2.66 -20.13 4.29
C ARG A 41 -2.02 -21.34 4.99
N GLU A 42 -1.20 -22.10 4.28
CA GLU A 42 -0.54 -23.30 4.80
C GLU A 42 0.75 -23.00 5.59
N ARG A 43 1.38 -21.84 5.37
CA ARG A 43 2.51 -21.34 6.15
C ARG A 43 2.12 -21.26 7.62
N ARG A 44 2.54 -22.26 8.39
CA ARG A 44 2.51 -22.20 9.86
C ARG A 44 3.49 -21.13 10.29
N HIS A 45 2.97 -19.95 10.61
CA HIS A 45 3.73 -18.95 11.32
C HIS A 45 4.04 -19.49 12.73
N ASN A 46 5.20 -20.13 12.88
CA ASN A 46 5.59 -20.88 14.08
C ASN A 46 5.71 -20.01 15.35
N ASP A 47 5.69 -18.68 15.23
CA ASP A 47 5.76 -17.73 16.34
C ASP A 47 4.46 -16.92 16.50
N ILE A 48 3.41 -17.58 16.98
CA ILE A 48 2.08 -16.98 17.23
C ILE A 48 2.15 -15.76 18.16
N ALA A 49 3.08 -15.74 19.12
CA ALA A 49 3.26 -14.61 20.03
C ALA A 49 3.75 -13.34 19.31
N ASN A 50 4.50 -13.49 18.21
CA ASN A 50 5.01 -12.37 17.39
C ASN A 50 4.02 -11.97 16.27
N LEU A 51 3.04 -12.82 15.91
CA LEU A 51 2.04 -12.55 14.86
C LEU A 51 1.00 -11.48 15.23
N ALA A 52 0.85 -11.17 16.53
CA ALA A 52 0.04 -10.04 16.94
C ALA A 52 0.65 -8.70 16.50
N GLU A 53 1.98 -8.66 16.29
CA GLU A 53 2.75 -7.43 16.08
C GLU A 53 3.28 -7.28 14.65
N LYS A 54 3.37 -8.37 13.89
CA LYS A 54 3.76 -8.36 12.48
C LYS A 54 2.55 -8.29 11.56
N GLN A 55 2.81 -7.85 10.33
CA GLN A 55 1.84 -7.98 9.26
C GLN A 55 1.46 -9.47 9.08
N VAL A 56 0.23 -9.75 8.70
CA VAL A 56 -0.28 -11.12 8.51
C VAL A 56 -1.26 -11.11 7.36
N ILE A 57 -1.25 -12.18 6.55
CA ILE A 57 -2.35 -12.53 5.65
C ILE A 57 -2.99 -13.80 6.21
N ALA A 58 -4.31 -13.79 6.39
CA ALA A 58 -5.05 -14.88 6.99
C ALA A 58 -6.22 -15.28 6.11
N TRP A 59 -6.23 -16.54 5.69
CA TRP A 59 -7.34 -17.18 4.98
C TRP A 59 -7.65 -18.52 5.65
N ASN A 60 -8.51 -18.48 6.67
CA ASN A 60 -8.71 -19.64 7.56
C ASN A 60 -10.00 -20.43 7.25
N LYS A 61 -11.01 -19.79 6.65
CA LYS A 61 -12.31 -20.41 6.33
C LYS A 61 -12.82 -19.88 5.00
N GLY A 62 -13.87 -20.53 4.50
CA GLY A 62 -14.54 -20.15 3.26
C GLY A 62 -13.76 -20.54 2.00
N ALA A 63 -14.41 -20.34 0.86
CA ALA A 63 -13.78 -20.50 -0.44
C ALA A 63 -12.79 -19.35 -0.71
N PHE A 64 -11.89 -19.55 -1.67
CA PHE A 64 -11.00 -18.48 -2.12
C PHE A 64 -11.84 -17.33 -2.68
N SER A 65 -11.83 -16.21 -1.95
CA SER A 65 -12.61 -15.02 -2.27
C SER A 65 -12.04 -13.85 -1.45
N PRO A 66 -12.06 -12.62 -2.00
CA PRO A 66 -11.49 -11.45 -1.32
C PRO A 66 -12.09 -11.24 0.08
N GLU A 67 -13.37 -11.53 0.23
CA GLU A 67 -14.11 -11.39 1.47
C GLU A 67 -13.70 -12.36 2.60
N ASN A 68 -12.98 -13.43 2.26
CA ASN A 68 -12.52 -14.46 3.20
C ASN A 68 -11.00 -14.42 3.44
N VAL A 69 -10.28 -13.57 2.69
CA VAL A 69 -8.86 -13.28 2.90
C VAL A 69 -8.73 -11.98 3.67
N PHE A 70 -7.96 -12.00 4.75
CA PHE A 70 -7.75 -10.86 5.63
C PHE A 70 -6.29 -10.46 5.67
N CYS A 71 -6.03 -9.16 5.72
CA CYS A 71 -4.69 -8.60 5.89
C CYS A 71 -4.63 -7.76 7.17
N ARG A 72 -3.56 -7.91 7.95
CA ARG A 72 -3.26 -6.98 9.03
C ARG A 72 -2.68 -5.70 8.43
N THR A 73 -3.35 -4.60 8.71
CA THR A 73 -2.94 -3.29 8.21
C THR A 73 -1.67 -2.78 8.88
N VAL A 74 -0.81 -2.11 8.12
CA VAL A 74 0.48 -1.57 8.59
C VAL A 74 0.33 -0.30 9.43
N ASP A 75 -0.77 0.44 9.24
CA ASP A 75 -1.02 1.72 9.88
C ASP A 75 -1.81 1.60 11.20
N THR A 76 -2.81 0.71 11.25
CA THR A 76 -3.71 0.57 12.42
C THR A 76 -3.64 -0.79 13.12
N GLY A 77 -2.93 -1.76 12.56
CA GLY A 77 -2.83 -3.11 13.12
C GLY A 77 -4.15 -3.90 13.12
N ARG A 78 -5.23 -3.33 12.56
CA ARG A 78 -6.52 -4.00 12.36
C ARG A 78 -6.36 -5.12 11.33
N LEU A 79 -7.18 -6.15 11.47
CA LEU A 79 -7.30 -7.26 10.53
C LEU A 79 -8.54 -7.01 9.67
N ILE A 80 -8.33 -6.61 8.41
CA ILE A 80 -9.40 -6.23 7.48
C ILE A 80 -9.45 -7.19 6.29
N SER A 81 -10.65 -7.36 5.72
CA SER A 81 -10.83 -8.21 4.53
C SER A 81 -10.35 -7.52 3.25
N LEU A 82 -9.84 -8.31 2.29
CA LEU A 82 -9.51 -7.84 0.94
C LEU A 82 -10.74 -7.51 0.09
N GLY A 83 -11.94 -7.93 0.49
CA GLY A 83 -13.20 -7.63 -0.19
C GLY A 83 -13.72 -6.21 0.03
N ARG A 84 -12.93 -5.32 0.65
CA ARG A 84 -13.28 -3.90 0.75
C ARG A 84 -13.04 -3.22 -0.59
N THR A 85 -14.09 -2.63 -1.15
CA THR A 85 -14.01 -1.81 -2.35
C THR A 85 -13.25 -0.50 -2.12
N TRP A 86 -12.72 0.06 -3.20
CA TRP A 86 -12.11 1.39 -3.23
C TRP A 86 -12.50 2.11 -4.53
N THR A 87 -12.23 3.42 -4.56
CA THR A 87 -12.33 4.25 -5.75
C THR A 87 -10.95 4.36 -6.40
N THR A 88 -10.87 4.13 -7.71
CA THR A 88 -9.62 4.30 -8.47
C THR A 88 -9.73 5.51 -9.39
N HIS A 89 -8.78 6.44 -9.27
CA HIS A 89 -8.62 7.59 -10.15
C HIS A 89 -7.49 7.33 -11.14
N VAL A 90 -7.84 7.20 -12.41
CA VAL A 90 -6.90 6.94 -13.51
C VAL A 90 -6.71 8.22 -14.32
N TYR A 91 -5.50 8.78 -14.28
CA TYR A 91 -5.08 9.93 -15.05
C TYR A 91 -4.39 9.47 -16.32
N HIS A 92 -4.87 9.92 -17.47
CA HIS A 92 -4.33 9.52 -18.77
C HIS A 92 -4.42 10.64 -19.81
N HIS A 93 -3.59 10.56 -20.84
CA HIS A 93 -3.68 11.45 -21.99
C HIS A 93 -4.93 11.15 -22.85
N HIS A 94 -5.45 12.10 -23.62
CA HIS A 94 -6.61 11.86 -24.50
C HIS A 94 -6.30 10.84 -25.62
N ALA A 95 -5.11 10.94 -26.24
CA ALA A 95 -4.65 9.98 -27.25
C ALA A 95 -4.55 8.52 -26.75
N ILE A 96 -4.52 8.33 -25.43
CA ILE A 96 -4.54 7.00 -24.80
C ILE A 96 -5.93 6.37 -24.90
N GLN A 97 -6.99 7.17 -24.79
CA GLN A 97 -8.39 6.74 -24.88
C GLN A 97 -8.80 6.41 -26.31
N GLU A 98 -8.32 7.18 -27.29
CA GLU A 98 -8.58 6.96 -28.73
C GLU A 98 -8.11 5.59 -29.23
N ARG A 99 -7.13 4.98 -28.57
CA ARG A 99 -6.65 3.62 -28.86
C ARG A 99 -7.50 2.50 -28.24
N GLN A 100 -8.71 2.81 -27.77
CA GLN A 100 -9.68 1.88 -27.16
C GLN A 100 -9.17 1.11 -25.92
N LEU A 101 -8.15 1.61 -25.24
CA LEU A 101 -7.67 1.02 -23.98
C LEU A 101 -8.64 1.40 -22.86
N SER A 102 -9.52 0.47 -22.48
CA SER A 102 -10.44 0.66 -21.35
C SER A 102 -9.65 0.82 -20.05
N MET A 103 -9.98 1.85 -19.26
CA MET A 103 -9.35 2.07 -17.93
C MET A 103 -9.66 0.92 -16.97
N MET A 104 -10.77 0.22 -17.15
CA MET A 104 -11.06 -1.02 -16.42
C MET A 104 -10.00 -2.09 -16.70
N ARG A 105 -9.51 -2.22 -17.95
CA ARG A 105 -8.44 -3.17 -18.27
C ARG A 105 -7.13 -2.79 -17.57
N VAL A 106 -6.80 -1.50 -17.52
CA VAL A 106 -5.61 -1.02 -16.79
C VAL A 106 -5.66 -1.44 -15.32
N VAL A 107 -6.80 -1.23 -14.66
CA VAL A 107 -6.97 -1.63 -13.25
C VAL A 107 -6.99 -3.15 -13.10
N PHE A 108 -7.68 -3.87 -13.98
CA PHE A 108 -7.73 -5.33 -13.97
C PHE A 108 -6.33 -5.97 -14.03
N THR A 109 -5.45 -5.40 -14.84
CA THR A 109 -4.06 -5.86 -15.00
C THR A 109 -3.22 -5.79 -13.71
N MET A 110 -3.59 -4.92 -12.76
CA MET A 110 -2.89 -4.77 -11.47
C MET A 110 -3.78 -5.15 -10.29
N LEU A 111 -4.93 -5.79 -10.54
CA LEU A 111 -5.95 -5.97 -9.53
C LEU A 111 -5.43 -6.75 -8.31
N PRO A 112 -4.68 -7.86 -8.45
CA PRO A 112 -4.15 -8.58 -7.28
C PRO A 112 -3.25 -7.70 -6.39
N GLU A 113 -2.36 -6.92 -7.01
CA GLU A 113 -1.48 -6.00 -6.28
C GLU A 113 -2.27 -4.88 -5.60
N LEU A 114 -3.25 -4.29 -6.30
CA LEU A 114 -4.07 -3.21 -5.74
C LEU A 114 -4.93 -3.69 -4.57
N MET A 115 -5.49 -4.90 -4.66
CA MET A 115 -6.25 -5.54 -3.57
C MET A 115 -5.40 -5.72 -2.33
N LEU A 116 -4.17 -6.23 -2.49
CA LEU A 116 -3.24 -6.39 -1.37
C LEU A 116 -2.83 -5.04 -0.79
N LEU A 117 -2.38 -4.10 -1.63
CA LEU A 117 -1.96 -2.78 -1.16
C LEU A 117 -3.10 -2.04 -0.46
N ARG A 118 -4.35 -2.17 -0.93
CA ARG A 118 -5.53 -1.65 -0.22
C ARG A 118 -5.77 -2.38 1.09
N GLY A 119 -5.76 -3.71 1.09
CA GLY A 119 -5.97 -4.52 2.28
C GLY A 119 -4.94 -4.28 3.37
N MET A 120 -3.75 -3.80 3.01
CA MET A 120 -2.67 -3.50 3.95
C MET A 120 -2.79 -2.13 4.63
N HIS A 121 -3.66 -1.23 4.16
CA HIS A 121 -3.76 0.13 4.69
C HIS A 121 -5.18 0.42 5.12
N ASP A 122 -5.44 0.55 6.41
CA ASP A 122 -6.81 0.81 6.85
C ASP A 122 -7.25 2.24 6.49
N THR A 123 -6.34 3.20 6.64
CA THR A 123 -6.62 4.64 6.47
C THR A 123 -5.98 5.23 5.22
N GLY A 124 -6.72 6.09 4.52
CA GLY A 124 -6.18 6.89 3.41
C GLY A 124 -5.88 6.07 2.15
N CYS A 125 -6.53 4.92 2.00
CA CYS A 125 -6.40 4.05 0.84
C CYS A 125 -7.74 3.75 0.13
N ASP A 126 -8.84 4.37 0.54
CA ASP A 126 -10.14 4.27 -0.16
C ASP A 126 -10.11 4.92 -1.54
N GLU A 127 -9.11 5.75 -1.80
CA GLU A 127 -8.82 6.35 -3.09
C GLU A 127 -7.43 5.90 -3.56
N ILE A 128 -7.37 5.24 -4.71
CA ILE A 128 -6.13 4.81 -5.36
C ILE A 128 -5.89 5.68 -6.60
N TYR A 129 -4.64 6.09 -6.78
CA TYR A 129 -4.24 7.02 -7.84
C TYR A 129 -3.30 6.34 -8.82
N ILE A 130 -3.68 6.34 -10.10
CA ILE A 130 -2.91 5.72 -11.20
C ILE A 130 -2.66 6.77 -12.27
N VAL A 131 -1.41 6.94 -12.68
CA VAL A 131 -1.01 7.80 -13.81
C VAL A 131 -0.53 6.90 -14.94
N VAL A 132 -1.21 6.94 -16.09
CA VAL A 132 -0.92 6.10 -17.25
C VAL A 132 0.09 6.79 -18.16
N THR A 133 1.15 6.07 -18.52
CA THR A 133 2.24 6.54 -19.37
C THR A 133 2.67 5.49 -20.39
N ASP A 134 3.52 5.90 -21.34
CA ASP A 134 4.15 5.04 -22.34
C ASP A 134 5.69 4.99 -22.21
N LEU A 135 6.17 5.22 -20.99
CA LEU A 135 7.59 5.20 -20.63
C LEU A 135 8.16 3.78 -20.77
N ARG A 136 9.34 3.67 -21.39
CA ARG A 136 10.16 2.46 -21.43
C ARG A 136 10.88 2.24 -20.09
N ARG A 137 11.44 1.04 -19.91
CA ARG A 137 12.12 0.62 -18.68
C ARG A 137 13.14 1.64 -18.14
N LYS A 138 14.10 2.07 -18.96
CA LYS A 138 15.12 3.05 -18.58
C LYS A 138 14.51 4.41 -18.21
N GLU A 139 13.51 4.85 -18.96
CA GLU A 139 12.83 6.12 -18.71
C GLU A 139 12.01 6.06 -17.42
N MET A 140 11.42 4.91 -17.10
CA MET A 140 10.73 4.67 -15.83
C MET A 140 11.71 4.72 -14.65
N ASP A 141 12.91 4.13 -14.79
CA ASP A 141 13.97 4.23 -13.78
C ASP A 141 14.41 5.69 -13.57
N ASP A 142 14.68 6.43 -14.66
CA ASP A 142 15.05 7.85 -14.65
C ASP A 142 13.98 8.74 -13.99
N VAL A 143 12.70 8.54 -14.34
CA VAL A 143 11.55 9.27 -13.77
C VAL A 143 11.34 8.92 -12.29
N THR A 144 11.55 7.65 -11.92
CA THR A 144 11.48 7.18 -10.53
C THR A 144 12.53 7.87 -9.67
N ASP A 145 13.77 7.97 -10.15
CA ASP A 145 14.86 8.63 -9.43
C ASP A 145 14.63 10.15 -9.32
N TYR A 146 14.06 10.77 -10.36
CA TYR A 146 13.62 12.15 -10.29
C TYR A 146 12.57 12.36 -9.21
N PHE A 147 11.52 11.53 -9.13
CA PHE A 147 10.49 11.70 -8.11
C PHE A 147 11.01 11.46 -6.71
N LYS A 148 11.96 10.53 -6.51
CA LYS A 148 12.67 10.37 -5.24
C LYS A 148 13.46 11.63 -4.87
N LEU A 149 14.17 12.23 -5.84
CA LEU A 149 14.92 13.48 -5.65
C LEU A 149 13.98 14.62 -5.24
N VAL A 150 12.93 14.87 -6.02
CA VAL A 150 11.98 15.96 -5.76
C VAL A 150 11.24 15.75 -4.45
N SER A 151 10.79 14.54 -4.17
CA SER A 151 10.04 14.26 -2.94
C SER A 151 10.90 14.45 -1.68
N ARG A 152 12.17 14.02 -1.73
CA ARG A 152 13.10 14.15 -0.61
C ARG A 152 13.47 15.59 -0.26
N PHE A 153 13.53 16.47 -1.26
CA PHE A 153 14.07 17.82 -1.10
C PHE A 153 13.07 18.96 -1.33
N GLY A 154 11.96 18.71 -2.03
CA GLY A 154 10.94 19.70 -2.39
C GLY A 154 9.68 19.67 -1.52
N PHE A 155 9.38 18.56 -0.84
CA PHE A 155 8.15 18.44 -0.06
C PHE A 155 8.34 18.77 1.43
N GLY A 156 7.55 19.73 1.93
CA GLY A 156 7.43 20.07 3.35
C GLY A 156 8.70 20.62 4.01
N ARG A 157 9.69 21.04 3.20
CA ARG A 157 10.97 21.61 3.64
C ARG A 157 11.39 22.75 2.72
N ARG A 158 12.15 23.69 3.28
CA ARG A 158 12.84 24.68 2.46
C ARG A 158 13.94 23.97 1.67
N CYS A 159 13.79 23.90 0.35
CA CYS A 159 14.82 23.36 -0.53
C CYS A 159 16.04 24.28 -0.52
N LYS A 160 17.25 23.71 -0.53
CA LYS A 160 18.48 24.48 -0.69
C LYS A 160 18.57 24.93 -2.16
N PRO A 161 19.05 26.16 -2.47
CA PRO A 161 19.17 26.62 -3.85
C PRO A 161 19.92 25.63 -4.76
N SER A 162 21.04 25.06 -4.29
CA SER A 162 21.80 24.07 -5.05
C SER A 162 21.04 22.78 -5.37
N MET A 163 20.08 22.40 -4.52
CA MET A 163 19.21 21.24 -4.76
C MET A 163 18.04 21.59 -5.67
N GLU A 164 17.52 22.81 -5.58
CA GLU A 164 16.52 23.35 -6.51
C GLU A 164 17.08 23.42 -7.94
N ASP A 165 18.29 23.95 -8.11
CA ASP A 165 19.01 23.98 -9.39
C ASP A 165 19.22 22.56 -9.95
N ARG A 166 19.51 21.59 -9.08
CA ARG A 166 19.65 20.18 -9.50
C ARG A 166 18.31 19.60 -9.94
N ILE A 167 17.24 19.82 -9.18
CA ILE A 167 15.88 19.37 -9.53
C ILE A 167 15.46 19.97 -10.87
N GLN A 168 15.70 21.26 -11.08
CA GLN A 168 15.36 21.95 -12.32
C GLN A 168 16.15 21.39 -13.51
N ARG A 169 17.46 21.14 -13.34
CA ARG A 169 18.28 20.51 -14.38
C ARG A 169 17.79 19.11 -14.75
N GLU A 170 17.48 18.26 -13.76
CA GLU A 170 16.92 16.93 -14.04
C GLU A 170 15.56 17.02 -14.70
N HIS A 171 14.70 17.96 -14.28
CA HIS A 171 13.40 18.17 -14.91
C HIS A 171 13.56 18.57 -16.38
N ILE A 172 14.47 19.50 -16.70
CA ILE A 172 14.75 19.92 -18.08
C ILE A 172 15.33 18.76 -18.89
N ARG A 173 16.29 18.01 -18.33
CA ARG A 173 16.89 16.83 -18.98
C ARG A 173 15.81 15.82 -19.38
N LEU A 174 14.94 15.44 -18.44
CA LEU A 174 13.87 14.47 -18.69
C LEU A 174 12.82 15.01 -19.64
N SER A 175 12.46 16.29 -19.51
CA SER A 175 11.54 16.95 -20.44
C SER A 175 12.05 16.88 -21.88
N HIS A 176 13.32 17.20 -22.11
CA HIS A 176 13.92 17.15 -23.44
C HIS A 176 14.07 15.72 -23.96
N GLU A 177 14.55 14.78 -23.13
CA GLU A 177 14.70 13.38 -23.54
C GLU A 177 13.35 12.77 -23.93
N LEU A 178 12.35 12.86 -23.05
CA LEU A 178 11.04 12.25 -23.29
C LEU A 178 10.27 12.95 -24.41
N LEU A 179 10.49 14.25 -24.64
CA LEU A 179 9.96 14.95 -25.80
C LEU A 179 10.59 14.44 -27.11
N ARG A 180 11.91 14.23 -27.15
CA ARG A 180 12.61 13.65 -28.32
C ARG A 180 12.12 12.24 -28.64
N GLN A 181 11.76 11.47 -27.62
CA GLN A 181 11.18 10.13 -27.77
C GLN A 181 9.66 10.15 -28.03
N HIS A 182 9.04 11.33 -28.17
CA HIS A 182 7.61 11.52 -28.38
C HIS A 182 6.72 10.80 -27.36
N ARG A 183 7.13 10.80 -26.09
CA ARG A 183 6.36 10.16 -25.01
C ARG A 183 5.07 10.88 -24.71
N THR A 184 4.07 10.07 -24.37
CA THR A 184 2.72 10.51 -24.07
C THR A 184 2.21 9.84 -22.78
N PRO A 185 1.85 10.62 -21.75
CA PRO A 185 1.92 12.08 -21.68
C PRO A 185 3.36 12.60 -21.62
N CYS A 186 3.56 13.89 -21.93
CA CYS A 186 4.88 14.49 -21.83
C CYS A 186 5.29 14.61 -20.35
N PHE A 187 6.60 14.66 -20.11
CA PHE A 187 7.11 14.65 -18.73
C PHE A 187 6.57 15.77 -17.84
N PRO A 188 6.44 17.05 -18.29
CA PRO A 188 5.81 18.09 -17.50
C PRO A 188 4.38 17.75 -17.04
N GLN A 189 3.58 17.06 -17.88
CA GLN A 189 2.24 16.63 -17.48
C GLN A 189 2.29 15.56 -16.38
N ILE A 190 3.21 14.59 -16.49
CA ILE A 190 3.43 13.54 -15.48
C ILE A 190 3.89 14.18 -14.16
N ASP A 191 4.87 15.07 -14.21
CA ASP A 191 5.40 15.75 -13.04
C ASP A 191 4.33 16.58 -12.33
N LEU A 192 3.60 17.41 -13.07
CA LEU A 192 2.54 18.24 -12.51
C LEU A 192 1.47 17.39 -11.82
N ILE A 193 0.98 16.32 -12.46
CA ILE A 193 -0.10 15.53 -11.87
C ILE A 193 0.37 14.75 -10.65
N VAL A 194 1.56 14.16 -10.70
CA VAL A 194 2.11 13.39 -9.57
C VAL A 194 2.31 14.32 -8.38
N ARG A 195 2.90 15.51 -8.59
CA ARG A 195 3.08 16.48 -7.50
C ARG A 195 1.75 16.99 -6.95
N ALA A 196 0.74 17.23 -7.80
CA ALA A 196 -0.59 17.64 -7.35
C ALA A 196 -1.24 16.55 -6.47
N ILE A 197 -1.23 15.28 -6.91
CA ILE A 197 -1.73 14.15 -6.13
C ILE A 197 -1.02 14.06 -4.77
N LEU A 198 0.31 14.14 -4.77
CA LEU A 198 1.10 14.04 -3.54
C LEU A 198 0.83 15.20 -2.57
N TYR A 199 0.61 16.41 -3.07
CA TYR A 199 0.37 17.59 -2.24
C TYR A 199 -1.05 17.61 -1.66
N GLU A 200 -2.05 17.41 -2.52
CA GLU A 200 -3.47 17.55 -2.19
C GLU A 200 -4.04 16.31 -1.51
N LYS A 201 -3.73 15.12 -2.05
CA LYS A 201 -4.38 13.86 -1.67
C LYS A 201 -3.59 13.08 -0.64
N ARG A 202 -2.26 13.20 -0.66
CA ARG A 202 -1.33 12.56 0.29
C ARG A 202 -1.62 11.05 0.44
N PRO A 203 -1.69 10.30 -0.68
CA PRO A 203 -2.05 8.89 -0.64
C PRO A 203 -0.96 8.07 0.06
N ARG A 204 -1.25 6.85 0.50
CA ARG A 204 -0.24 5.92 1.04
C ARG A 204 0.73 5.45 -0.04
N PHE A 205 0.18 5.21 -1.22
CA PHE A 205 0.91 4.92 -2.44
C PHE A 205 0.19 5.48 -3.67
N LEU A 206 0.92 5.60 -4.77
CA LEU A 206 0.34 5.85 -6.10
C LEU A 206 1.08 4.99 -7.13
N VAL A 207 0.45 4.76 -8.28
CA VAL A 207 1.03 3.92 -9.34
C VAL A 207 1.29 4.74 -10.59
N LEU A 208 2.52 4.65 -11.11
CA LEU A 208 2.87 5.10 -12.44
C LEU A 208 2.85 3.89 -13.37
N PHE A 209 1.74 3.74 -14.09
CA PHE A 209 1.49 2.60 -14.95
C PHE A 209 2.09 2.82 -16.33
N SER A 210 2.90 1.87 -16.81
CA SER A 210 3.37 1.88 -18.20
C SER A 210 2.57 0.88 -19.03
N ARG A 211 2.07 1.34 -20.18
CA ARG A 211 1.43 0.45 -21.17
C ARG A 211 2.42 -0.30 -22.07
N GLN A 212 3.72 -0.01 -21.97
CA GLN A 212 4.73 -0.66 -22.79
C GLN A 212 4.97 -2.07 -22.24
N THR A 213 4.76 -3.09 -23.05
CA THR A 213 4.96 -4.50 -22.66
C THR A 213 6.40 -4.84 -22.30
N THR A 214 7.35 -4.03 -22.76
CA THR A 214 8.80 -4.14 -22.45
C THR A 214 9.22 -3.28 -21.25
N SER A 215 8.28 -2.58 -20.64
CA SER A 215 8.49 -1.77 -19.44
C SER A 215 7.81 -2.42 -18.24
N TYR A 216 7.96 -1.78 -17.09
CA TYR A 216 7.25 -2.13 -15.86
C TYR A 216 6.48 -0.90 -15.35
N SER A 217 5.50 -1.16 -14.49
CA SER A 217 4.76 -0.14 -13.74
C SER A 217 5.36 0.03 -12.35
N GLN A 218 5.47 1.28 -11.88
CA GLN A 218 6.11 1.61 -10.62
C GLN A 218 5.08 1.98 -9.56
N ILE A 219 5.12 1.29 -8.42
CA ILE A 219 4.42 1.71 -7.21
C ILE A 219 5.33 2.67 -6.44
N PHE A 220 4.82 3.85 -6.09
CA PHE A 220 5.49 4.81 -5.23
C PHE A 220 4.85 4.84 -3.86
N PHE A 221 5.63 4.55 -2.82
CA PHE A 221 5.18 4.66 -1.43
C PHE A 221 5.58 6.02 -0.87
N THR A 222 4.67 6.70 -0.17
CA THR A 222 4.99 8.03 0.36
C THR A 222 5.86 7.99 1.62
N ASP A 223 5.83 6.87 2.35
CA ASP A 223 6.58 6.64 3.59
C ASP A 223 7.06 5.18 3.68
N PRO A 224 8.24 4.88 4.27
CA PRO A 224 8.72 3.51 4.46
C PRO A 224 7.79 2.61 5.29
N SER A 225 6.94 3.18 6.15
CA SER A 225 5.97 2.43 6.96
C SER A 225 4.78 1.89 6.16
N TYR A 226 4.60 2.34 4.91
CA TYR A 226 3.54 1.88 4.00
C TYR A 226 3.98 0.73 3.10
N VAL A 227 5.24 0.32 3.22
CA VAL A 227 5.82 -0.72 2.37
C VAL A 227 5.47 -2.11 2.92
N PRO A 228 5.11 -3.08 2.06
CA PRO A 228 4.91 -4.47 2.46
C PRO A 228 6.06 -5.11 3.22
N ASP A 229 5.71 -6.00 4.15
CA ASP A 229 6.68 -6.77 4.93
C ASP A 229 7.36 -7.83 4.04
N GLU A 230 8.69 -7.81 3.99
CA GLU A 230 9.46 -8.74 3.17
C GLU A 230 9.27 -10.20 3.61
N GLU A 231 8.98 -10.47 4.89
CA GLU A 231 8.79 -11.84 5.39
C GLU A 231 7.53 -12.51 4.81
N ILE A 232 6.55 -11.72 4.36
CA ILE A 232 5.28 -12.22 3.84
C ILE A 232 5.30 -12.28 2.32
N PHE A 233 5.86 -11.25 1.69
CA PHE A 233 5.74 -11.04 0.25
C PHE A 233 6.99 -11.41 -0.53
N TYR A 234 8.02 -12.02 0.08
CA TYR A 234 9.28 -12.36 -0.61
C TYR A 234 9.09 -13.23 -1.85
N ASP A 235 8.09 -14.12 -1.83
CA ASP A 235 7.73 -15.04 -2.91
C ASP A 235 6.40 -14.69 -3.57
N TYR A 236 5.93 -13.46 -3.38
CA TYR A 236 4.75 -12.97 -4.09
C TYR A 236 4.93 -13.15 -5.61
N PRO A 237 3.91 -13.64 -6.34
CA PRO A 237 4.04 -13.94 -7.76
C PRO A 237 4.50 -12.72 -8.55
N THR A 238 5.38 -12.97 -9.51
CA THR A 238 5.79 -12.01 -10.51
C THR A 238 5.65 -12.63 -11.87
N GLY A 239 5.09 -11.88 -12.80
CA GLY A 239 4.99 -12.32 -14.18
C GLY A 239 4.35 -11.26 -15.05
N CYS A 240 4.47 -11.47 -16.35
CA CYS A 240 3.61 -10.82 -17.32
C CYS A 240 2.94 -11.92 -18.16
N PRO A 241 1.82 -11.61 -18.83
CA PRO A 241 1.07 -12.59 -19.61
C PRO A 241 1.81 -13.08 -20.87
N ASN A 242 3.07 -12.69 -21.08
CA ASN A 242 3.86 -13.12 -22.22
C ASN A 242 4.43 -14.53 -21.97
N PRO A 243 4.04 -15.56 -22.76
CA PRO A 243 4.53 -16.93 -22.60
C PRO A 243 6.03 -17.09 -22.88
N CYS A 244 6.67 -16.08 -23.49
CA CYS A 244 8.12 -16.05 -23.70
C CYS A 244 8.87 -15.24 -22.64
N CYS A 245 8.22 -14.81 -21.55
CA CYS A 245 8.91 -14.04 -20.53
C CYS A 245 9.86 -14.90 -19.69
N THR A 246 11.02 -14.34 -19.38
CA THR A 246 11.99 -14.89 -18.43
C THR A 246 11.62 -14.47 -17.00
N ASP A 247 12.24 -15.11 -16.00
CA ASP A 247 11.94 -14.93 -14.56
C ASP A 247 12.04 -13.47 -14.03
N ASP A 248 12.66 -12.54 -14.79
CA ASP A 248 12.83 -11.12 -14.45
C ASP A 248 11.73 -10.19 -15.00
N CYS A 249 10.64 -10.77 -15.48
CA CYS A 249 9.57 -10.07 -16.15
C CYS A 249 8.48 -9.61 -15.18
N GLU A 250 8.65 -8.40 -14.64
CA GLU A 250 7.69 -7.77 -13.73
C GLU A 250 6.86 -6.70 -14.46
N MET A 251 5.58 -6.95 -14.67
CA MET A 251 4.64 -5.96 -15.24
C MET A 251 4.41 -4.79 -14.28
N ILE A 252 4.43 -5.07 -12.97
CA ILE A 252 4.39 -4.11 -11.88
C ILE A 252 5.48 -4.48 -10.87
N ARG A 253 6.30 -3.52 -10.47
CA ARG A 253 7.37 -3.74 -9.47
C ARG A 253 6.78 -3.78 -8.07
N PHE A 254 6.29 -4.94 -7.67
CA PHE A 254 5.84 -5.19 -6.30
C PHE A 254 7.06 -5.34 -5.36
N PRO A 255 7.09 -4.66 -4.20
CA PRO A 255 8.28 -4.62 -3.34
C PRO A 255 8.44 -5.88 -2.46
N ARG A 256 8.76 -7.01 -3.07
CA ARG A 256 8.94 -8.31 -2.40
C ARG A 256 10.01 -8.32 -1.31
N ARG A 257 11.05 -7.49 -1.44
CA ARG A 257 12.15 -7.33 -0.47
C ARG A 257 11.93 -6.09 0.41
N GLY A 258 10.67 -5.77 0.68
CA GLY A 258 10.22 -4.65 1.48
C GLY A 258 10.90 -3.34 1.09
N ASN A 259 11.40 -2.62 2.09
CA ASN A 259 12.02 -1.30 1.93
C ASN A 259 13.26 -1.29 1.03
N ARG A 260 13.93 -2.43 0.81
CA ARG A 260 15.13 -2.51 -0.05
C ARG A 260 14.77 -2.41 -1.52
N SER A 261 13.62 -2.97 -1.91
CA SER A 261 13.12 -2.94 -3.30
C SER A 261 12.09 -1.83 -3.56
N ALA A 262 11.49 -1.25 -2.51
CA ALA A 262 10.42 -0.27 -2.66
C ALA A 262 10.93 1.08 -3.17
N SER A 263 10.16 1.68 -4.08
CA SER A 263 10.35 3.09 -4.48
C SER A 263 9.64 4.00 -3.50
N VAL A 264 10.35 4.39 -2.44
CA VAL A 264 9.84 5.27 -1.39
C VAL A 264 10.21 6.73 -1.66
N LEU A 265 9.20 7.60 -1.70
CA LEU A 265 9.35 9.04 -1.97
C LEU A 265 9.81 9.85 -0.74
N GLN A 266 9.59 9.33 0.48
CA GLN A 266 9.98 9.97 1.75
C GLN A 266 9.40 11.39 1.91
N ILE A 267 8.10 11.54 1.65
CA ILE A 267 7.42 12.83 1.68
C ILE A 267 7.28 13.29 3.14
N LYS A 268 7.76 14.49 3.43
CA LYS A 268 7.66 15.06 4.77
C LYS A 268 6.47 15.99 4.82
N THR A 269 5.52 15.67 5.70
CA THR A 269 4.37 16.54 5.93
C THR A 269 4.76 17.65 6.90
N PRO A 270 4.59 18.94 6.55
CA PRO A 270 4.85 20.04 7.47
C PRO A 270 3.94 19.92 8.71
N GLY A 271 4.51 20.03 9.91
CA GLY A 271 3.77 20.03 11.17
C GLY A 271 3.62 18.68 11.89
N LYS A 272 4.04 17.56 11.31
CA LYS A 272 4.07 16.25 12.00
C LYS A 272 5.41 15.54 11.78
N THR A 273 6.40 15.85 12.61
CA THR A 273 7.65 15.08 12.73
C THR A 273 7.47 13.74 13.45
N LYS A 274 6.26 13.44 13.95
CA LYS A 274 5.97 12.10 14.44
C LYS A 274 5.98 11.16 13.24
N ARG A 275 7.04 10.34 13.16
CA ARG A 275 7.06 9.12 12.33
C ARG A 275 5.68 8.47 12.43
N ILE A 276 5.11 8.06 11.29
CA ILE A 276 3.94 7.19 11.29
C ILE A 276 4.36 5.95 12.08
N LYS A 277 3.96 5.91 13.35
CA LYS A 277 4.15 4.75 14.22
C LYS A 277 2.92 3.90 14.00
N SER A 278 3.13 2.61 13.74
CA SER A 278 2.04 1.64 13.75
C SER A 278 1.31 1.78 15.08
N LYS A 279 0.00 1.99 15.00
CA LYS A 279 -0.87 1.96 16.18
C LYS A 279 -1.53 0.60 16.20
N PHE A 280 -1.76 0.05 17.39
CA PHE A 280 -2.65 -1.09 17.53
C PHE A 280 -4.03 -0.53 17.87
N MET A 281 -4.95 -0.56 16.92
CA MET A 281 -6.31 -0.04 17.11
C MET A 281 -7.28 -1.18 17.45
N CYS A 282 -8.41 -0.81 18.05
CA CYS A 282 -9.55 -1.71 18.18
C CYS A 282 -9.94 -2.24 16.78
N ASN A 283 -10.17 -3.55 16.65
CA ASN A 283 -10.43 -4.17 15.35
C ASN A 283 -11.75 -3.74 14.72
N TRP A 284 -12.73 -3.33 15.53
CA TRP A 284 -13.97 -2.75 15.01
C TRP A 284 -13.65 -1.43 14.31
N ILE A 285 -14.00 -1.36 13.02
CA ILE A 285 -13.59 -0.28 12.10
C ILE A 285 -14.03 1.11 12.56
N ASP A 286 -15.20 1.22 13.18
CA ASP A 286 -15.77 2.49 13.62
C ASP A 286 -15.22 2.96 14.98
N CYS A 287 -14.21 2.29 15.54
CA CYS A 287 -13.65 2.61 16.85
C CYS A 287 -12.21 3.11 16.80
N ASP A 288 -12.00 4.38 17.16
CA ASP A 288 -10.68 5.02 17.13
C ASP A 288 -9.78 4.75 18.36
N VAL A 289 -10.17 3.83 19.25
CA VAL A 289 -9.36 3.49 20.42
C VAL A 289 -8.06 2.83 19.97
N SER A 290 -6.93 3.49 20.29
CA SER A 290 -5.59 2.94 20.13
C SER A 290 -5.06 2.42 21.45
N PHE A 291 -4.62 1.17 21.45
CA PHE A 291 -3.80 0.60 22.50
C PHE A 291 -2.39 1.17 22.28
N GLY A 292 -1.89 1.97 23.23
CA GLY A 292 -0.61 2.67 23.10
C GLY A 292 0.56 1.75 22.72
N GLU A 293 1.71 2.34 22.39
CA GLU A 293 2.93 1.58 22.09
C GLU A 293 3.17 0.55 23.21
N VAL A 294 3.20 -0.73 22.85
CA VAL A 294 3.79 -1.75 23.72
C VAL A 294 5.25 -1.34 23.79
N LEU A 295 5.65 -0.66 24.87
CA LEU A 295 7.06 -0.48 25.17
C LEU A 295 7.64 -1.89 25.19
N THR A 296 8.44 -2.20 24.19
CA THR A 296 9.24 -3.41 24.14
C THR A 296 9.99 -3.47 25.45
N ALA A 297 9.55 -4.33 26.36
CA ALA A 297 10.25 -4.66 27.58
C ALA A 297 11.48 -5.50 27.19
N ARG A 298 12.47 -4.85 26.57
CA ARG A 298 13.81 -5.38 26.37
C ARG A 298 14.81 -4.26 26.66
N ASN A 299 15.47 -4.44 27.81
CA ASN A 299 16.58 -3.67 28.37
C ASN A 299 16.23 -2.34 29.07
N VAL A 300 15.82 -2.45 30.33
CA VAL A 300 16.28 -1.50 31.36
C VAL A 300 17.22 -2.29 32.26
N ASP A 301 18.51 -2.15 31.98
CA ASP A 301 19.53 -2.44 32.96
C ASP A 301 19.28 -1.59 34.20
N LYS A 302 19.47 -2.24 35.35
CA LYS A 302 19.47 -1.62 36.66
C LYS A 302 20.45 -0.44 36.65
N ASN A 303 19.96 0.77 36.84
CA ASN A 303 20.74 1.73 37.60
C ASN A 303 19.83 2.61 38.46
N SER A 304 20.04 2.45 39.76
CA SER A 304 19.58 3.31 40.84
C SER A 304 20.17 4.71 40.65
N ASP A 305 19.34 5.75 40.66
CA ASP A 305 19.44 6.72 41.76
C ASP A 305 18.28 7.71 41.82
N SER A 306 17.90 7.94 43.08
CA SER A 306 16.93 8.85 43.68
C SER A 306 16.86 10.26 43.07
N SER A 307 15.65 10.82 42.91
CA SER A 307 15.12 11.86 43.84
C SER A 307 13.74 12.38 43.42
N GLU A 308 12.93 12.66 44.43
CA GLU A 308 11.52 13.03 44.45
C GLU A 308 11.25 14.49 44.04
N ALA A 309 10.06 14.75 43.47
CA ALA A 309 9.05 15.68 44.03
C ALA A 309 8.11 16.30 42.96
N SER A 310 6.81 16.07 43.18
CA SER A 310 5.68 17.00 42.95
C SER A 310 5.18 17.27 41.52
N ALA A 311 4.04 16.70 41.16
CA ALA A 311 2.75 17.41 41.18
C ALA A 311 1.61 16.51 40.70
N GLU A 312 0.60 16.38 41.56
CA GLU A 312 -0.63 15.63 41.35
C GLU A 312 -1.48 16.24 40.23
N LEU A 313 -1.76 15.44 39.20
CA LEU A 313 -2.94 15.57 38.36
C LEU A 313 -3.50 14.16 38.14
N SER A 314 -4.34 13.75 39.08
CA SER A 314 -5.18 12.56 39.00
C SER A 314 -6.26 12.75 37.92
N SER A 315 -6.11 12.06 36.80
CA SER A 315 -7.23 11.60 35.98
C SER A 315 -6.81 10.39 35.16
N GLU A 316 -7.25 9.21 35.59
CA GLU A 316 -7.62 8.04 34.77
C GLU A 316 -6.80 7.81 33.48
N ASN A 317 -5.56 7.38 33.62
CA ASN A 317 -4.85 6.67 32.55
C ASN A 317 -4.63 5.22 32.96
N THR A 318 -5.71 4.52 33.31
CA THR A 318 -5.75 3.06 33.19
C THR A 318 -5.50 2.79 31.72
N ARG A 319 -4.25 2.46 31.36
CA ARG A 319 -3.84 2.12 29.99
C ARG A 319 -4.77 1.00 29.55
N ASN A 320 -5.79 1.36 28.75
CA ASN A 320 -6.80 0.43 28.31
C ASN A 320 -6.07 -0.55 27.40
N SER A 321 -5.67 -1.71 27.93
CA SER A 321 -4.80 -2.66 27.24
C SER A 321 -5.55 -3.45 26.16
N GLY A 322 -6.88 -3.28 26.12
CA GLY A 322 -7.77 -4.08 25.30
C GLY A 322 -7.75 -5.55 25.71
N HIS A 323 -8.62 -6.34 25.10
CA HIS A 323 -8.55 -7.79 25.21
C HIS A 323 -8.39 -8.38 23.82
N LEU A 324 -7.55 -9.41 23.73
CA LEU A 324 -7.40 -10.21 22.52
C LEU A 324 -8.60 -11.14 22.38
N CYS A 325 -8.97 -11.49 21.14
CA CYS A 325 -9.91 -12.57 20.94
C CYS A 325 -9.39 -13.86 21.60
N SER A 326 -10.19 -14.45 22.49
CA SER A 326 -9.83 -15.67 23.21
C SER A 326 -9.59 -16.88 22.30
N LYS A 327 -10.19 -16.90 21.10
CA LYS A 327 -10.10 -18.01 20.14
C LYS A 327 -8.88 -17.89 19.22
N CYS A 328 -8.77 -16.80 18.46
CA CYS A 328 -7.69 -16.64 17.48
C CYS A 328 -6.50 -15.83 17.98
N LYS A 329 -6.65 -15.01 19.03
CA LYS A 329 -5.60 -14.10 19.55
C LYS A 329 -5.02 -13.10 18.53
N LEU A 330 -5.55 -13.01 17.30
CA LEU A 330 -5.04 -12.15 16.23
C LEU A 330 -5.53 -10.70 16.32
N VAL A 331 -6.71 -10.48 16.88
CA VAL A 331 -7.38 -9.18 16.92
C VAL A 331 -7.62 -8.72 18.35
N ARG A 332 -7.62 -7.40 18.56
CA ARG A 332 -7.79 -6.77 19.88
C ARG A 332 -8.99 -5.82 19.86
N TYR A 333 -9.78 -5.84 20.93
CA TYR A 333 -10.94 -4.97 21.11
C TYR A 333 -10.85 -4.21 22.42
N CYS A 334 -11.39 -2.98 22.46
CA CYS A 334 -11.46 -2.21 23.70
C CYS A 334 -12.66 -2.62 24.58
N SER A 335 -13.68 -3.29 24.02
CA SER A 335 -14.84 -3.80 24.75
C SER A 335 -15.44 -5.03 24.07
N VAL A 336 -16.14 -5.88 24.84
CA VAL A 336 -16.83 -7.07 24.31
C VAL A 336 -17.92 -6.67 23.31
N GLU A 337 -18.52 -5.49 23.49
CA GLU A 337 -19.50 -4.93 22.55
C GLU A 337 -18.90 -4.71 21.16
N HIS A 338 -17.67 -4.18 21.07
CA HIS A 338 -17.00 -3.99 19.78
C HIS A 338 -16.67 -5.32 19.12
N GLN A 339 -16.30 -6.33 19.91
CA GLN A 339 -16.13 -7.69 19.39
C GLN A 339 -17.45 -8.25 18.83
N ARG A 340 -18.59 -8.00 19.50
CA ARG A 340 -19.92 -8.42 19.01
C ARG A 340 -20.30 -7.71 17.71
N LYS A 341 -20.06 -6.40 17.61
CA LYS A 341 -20.32 -5.61 16.39
C LYS A 341 -19.48 -6.05 15.20
N ASP A 342 -18.22 -6.43 15.43
CA ASP A 342 -17.32 -6.93 14.38
C ASP A 342 -17.46 -8.44 14.11
N TRP A 343 -18.29 -9.15 14.87
CA TRP A 343 -18.31 -10.61 14.86
C TRP A 343 -18.65 -11.20 13.50
N ASP A 344 -19.52 -10.56 12.72
CA ASP A 344 -19.91 -11.05 11.40
C ASP A 344 -18.76 -11.08 10.39
N ASN A 345 -17.83 -10.14 10.50
CA ASN A 345 -16.60 -10.13 9.71
C ASN A 345 -15.57 -11.07 10.33
N HIS A 346 -15.30 -10.90 11.63
CA HIS A 346 -14.25 -11.63 12.33
C HIS A 346 -14.49 -13.15 12.34
N LYS A 347 -15.73 -13.63 12.43
CA LYS A 347 -16.03 -15.08 12.43
C LYS A 347 -15.54 -15.80 11.18
N ARG A 348 -15.36 -15.09 10.05
CA ARG A 348 -14.82 -15.63 8.78
C ARG A 348 -13.35 -16.06 8.91
N VAL A 349 -12.57 -15.38 9.74
CA VAL A 349 -11.14 -15.67 9.94
C VAL A 349 -10.83 -16.30 11.31
N CYS A 350 -11.75 -16.20 12.27
CA CYS A 350 -11.54 -16.65 13.65
C CYS A 350 -11.49 -18.18 13.81
N VAL A 351 -10.29 -18.75 13.87
CA VAL A 351 -10.03 -20.16 14.20
C VAL A 351 -9.30 -20.29 15.54
N LYS A 352 -9.47 -21.44 16.20
CA LYS A 352 -8.75 -21.73 17.43
C LYS A 352 -7.31 -22.03 17.03
N ILE A 353 -6.37 -21.27 17.60
CA ILE A 353 -4.94 -21.55 17.48
C ILE A 353 -4.55 -22.67 18.43
#